data_AF-M5JMM1-F1
#
_entry.id   AF-M5JMM1-F1
#
_cell.length_a   1.000
_cell.length_b   1.000
_cell.length_c   1.000
_cell.angle_alpha   90.00
_cell.angle_beta   90.00
_cell.angle_gamma   90.00
#
_symmetry.space_group_name_H-M   'P 1'
#
loop_
_entity.id
_entity.type
_entity.pdbx_description
1 polymer ?
#
loop_
_entity_poly.entity_id
_entity_poly.type
_entity_poly.pdbx_seq_one_letter_code
_entity_poly.pdbx_strand_id
1 'polypeptide(L)'
;MELTARDGTVEVGQNTYFYLKFRYPADEANARRQQAAARARAAQAEEADDVLALHEAYGPRNWRYSAQGSQSLEPQSVYDNGKITTFAFVGNQEMPAIYIENPDGSESLVSKSVDGNLVMVHAISSKFILRRGKDVLCVFNEAYSRVGINPDTNTTSPSVERVVRSDPAEQ
;
A
#
# COMPACT_ATOMS: atom_id res chain seq x y z
N MET A 1 -23.91 -39.02 -16.80
CA MET A 1 -25.07 -38.40 -16.13
C MET A 1 -25.72 -39.49 -15.30
N GLU A 2 -25.86 -39.27 -14.01
CA GLU A 2 -26.50 -40.24 -13.10
C GLU A 2 -27.85 -39.64 -12.66
N LEU A 3 -28.94 -40.35 -12.95
CA LEU A 3 -30.29 -39.93 -12.59
C LEU A 3 -30.67 -40.64 -11.29
N THR A 4 -30.78 -39.89 -10.20
CA THR A 4 -31.24 -40.41 -8.91
C THR A 4 -32.67 -39.93 -8.65
N ALA A 5 -33.60 -40.87 -8.54
CA ALA A 5 -34.98 -40.61 -8.13
C ALA A 5 -35.11 -40.81 -6.61
N ARG A 6 -35.91 -39.98 -5.95
CA ARG A 6 -36.40 -40.26 -4.60
C ARG A 6 -37.81 -40.81 -4.72
N ASP A 7 -38.08 -41.92 -4.07
CA ASP A 7 -39.38 -42.58 -4.11
C ASP A 7 -40.44 -41.78 -3.35
N GLY A 8 -41.65 -41.74 -3.92
CA GLY A 8 -42.84 -41.12 -3.32
C GLY A 8 -44.11 -41.63 -4.00
N THR A 9 -45.20 -41.75 -3.24
CA THR A 9 -46.48 -42.26 -3.74
C THR A 9 -47.15 -41.23 -4.64
N VAL A 10 -47.53 -41.61 -5.87
CA VAL A 10 -48.25 -40.75 -6.82
C VAL A 10 -49.66 -41.32 -7.02
N GLU A 11 -50.68 -40.58 -6.57
CA GLU A 11 -52.09 -40.98 -6.69
C GLU A 11 -52.81 -40.24 -7.83
N VAL A 12 -53.68 -40.95 -8.55
CA VAL A 12 -54.41 -40.41 -9.71
C VAL A 12 -55.50 -39.44 -9.23
N GLY A 13 -55.42 -38.18 -9.67
CA GLY A 13 -56.36 -37.11 -9.31
C GLY A 13 -55.73 -35.94 -8.55
N GLN A 14 -54.45 -36.04 -8.14
CA GLN A 14 -53.70 -34.94 -7.53
C GLN A 14 -52.62 -34.38 -8.46
N ASN A 15 -52.49 -33.04 -8.51
CA ASN A 15 -51.42 -32.38 -9.26
C ASN A 15 -50.06 -32.68 -8.60
N THR A 16 -49.29 -33.58 -9.19
CA THR A 16 -47.96 -33.98 -8.70
C THR A 16 -46.89 -33.20 -9.45
N TYR A 17 -45.97 -32.58 -8.72
CA TYR A 17 -44.85 -31.81 -9.28
C TYR A 17 -43.54 -32.58 -9.11
N PHE A 18 -42.76 -32.69 -10.18
CA PHE A 18 -41.44 -33.28 -10.16
C PHE A 18 -40.37 -32.19 -10.12
N TYR A 19 -39.43 -32.31 -9.18
CA TYR A 19 -38.27 -31.44 -9.11
C TYR A 19 -37.06 -32.14 -9.73
N LEU A 20 -36.61 -31.63 -10.88
CA LEU A 20 -35.41 -32.10 -11.56
C LEU A 20 -34.20 -31.30 -11.07
N LYS A 21 -33.22 -31.98 -10.46
CA LYS A 21 -31.93 -31.39 -10.10
C LYS A 21 -30.83 -31.91 -11.02
N PHE A 22 -30.41 -31.08 -11.97
CA PHE A 22 -29.26 -31.39 -12.80
C PHE A 22 -27.97 -31.12 -12.03
N ARG A 23 -27.04 -32.08 -12.05
CA ARG A 23 -25.64 -31.85 -11.67
C ARG A 23 -24.78 -31.95 -12.91
N TYR A 24 -23.91 -30.98 -13.09
CA TYR A 24 -22.96 -30.91 -14.19
C TYR A 24 -21.56 -31.11 -13.61
N PRO A 25 -21.03 -32.35 -13.56
CA PRO A 25 -19.75 -32.63 -12.92
C PRO A 25 -18.58 -31.82 -13.50
N ALA A 26 -18.65 -31.49 -14.79
CA ALA A 26 -17.68 -30.62 -15.46
C ALA A 26 -17.72 -29.20 -14.89
N ASP A 27 -18.91 -28.63 -14.66
CA ASP A 27 -19.07 -27.29 -14.11
C ASP A 27 -18.66 -27.25 -12.63
N GLU A 28 -18.99 -28.27 -11.85
CA GLU A 28 -18.52 -28.40 -10.47
C GLU A 28 -16.99 -28.54 -10.39
N ALA A 29 -16.37 -29.27 -11.33
CA ALA A 29 -14.92 -29.35 -11.44
C ALA A 29 -14.29 -28.02 -11.89
N ASN A 30 -14.92 -27.30 -12.81
CA ASN A 30 -14.49 -25.96 -13.24
C ASN A 30 -14.57 -24.95 -12.11
N ALA A 31 -15.69 -24.91 -11.37
CA ALA A 31 -15.88 -24.03 -10.23
C ALA A 31 -14.84 -24.31 -9.13
N ARG A 32 -14.56 -25.60 -8.83
CA ARG A 32 -13.50 -25.97 -7.88
C ARG A 32 -12.12 -25.50 -8.35
N ARG A 33 -11.80 -25.66 -9.64
CA ARG A 33 -10.54 -25.17 -10.22
C ARG A 33 -10.41 -23.66 -10.12
N GLN A 34 -11.47 -22.92 -10.45
CA GLN A 34 -11.50 -21.46 -10.36
C GLN A 34 -11.37 -20.98 -8.90
N GLN A 35 -12.07 -21.62 -7.96
CA GLN A 35 -11.95 -21.30 -6.53
C GLN A 35 -10.55 -21.61 -5.99
N ALA A 36 -9.96 -22.75 -6.37
CA ALA A 36 -8.60 -23.09 -5.98
C ALA A 36 -7.59 -22.08 -6.55
N ALA A 37 -7.74 -21.68 -7.81
CA ALA A 37 -6.90 -20.64 -8.44
C ALA A 37 -7.08 -19.27 -7.76
N ALA A 38 -8.31 -18.88 -7.41
CA ALA A 38 -8.58 -17.64 -6.70
C ALA A 38 -7.96 -17.64 -5.30
N ARG A 39 -8.06 -18.75 -4.57
CA ARG A 39 -7.43 -18.91 -3.25
C ARG A 39 -5.90 -18.87 -3.33
N ALA A 40 -5.32 -19.56 -4.32
CA ALA A 40 -3.87 -19.53 -4.53
C ALA A 40 -3.38 -18.11 -4.84
N ARG A 41 -4.11 -17.36 -5.69
CA ARG A 41 -3.80 -15.94 -5.97
C ARG A 41 -3.94 -15.05 -4.75
N ALA A 42 -4.96 -15.27 -3.92
CA ALA A 42 -5.15 -14.51 -2.69
C ALA A 42 -3.99 -14.75 -1.71
N ALA A 43 -3.55 -16.00 -1.54
CA ALA A 43 -2.39 -16.33 -0.71
C ALA A 43 -1.10 -15.70 -1.24
N GLN A 44 -0.89 -15.69 -2.57
CA GLN A 44 0.25 -15.01 -3.18
C GLN A 44 0.23 -13.49 -2.97
N ALA A 45 -0.96 -12.88 -3.00
CA ALA A 45 -1.11 -11.45 -2.73
C ALA A 45 -0.79 -11.12 -1.26
N GLU A 46 -1.27 -11.94 -0.32
CA GLU A 46 -0.97 -11.80 1.11
C GLU A 46 0.55 -11.92 1.39
N GLU A 47 1.21 -12.91 0.78
CA GLU A 47 2.67 -13.05 0.90
C GLU A 47 3.43 -11.84 0.31
N ALA A 48 2.96 -11.29 -0.82
CA ALA A 48 3.55 -10.09 -1.40
C ALA A 48 3.38 -8.86 -0.50
N ASP A 49 2.21 -8.71 0.13
CA ASP A 49 1.94 -7.63 1.09
C ASP A 49 2.85 -7.74 2.32
N ASP A 50 3.07 -8.95 2.85
CA ASP A 50 3.98 -9.20 3.98
C ASP A 50 5.44 -8.83 3.63
N VAL A 51 5.92 -9.24 2.45
CA VAL A 51 7.28 -8.90 1.99
C VAL A 51 7.42 -7.40 1.77
N LEU A 52 6.37 -6.74 1.26
CA LEU A 52 6.36 -5.29 1.09
C LEU A 52 6.42 -4.56 2.44
N ALA A 53 5.59 -4.98 3.41
CA ALA A 53 5.58 -4.41 4.76
C ALA A 53 6.92 -4.58 5.47
N LEU A 54 7.57 -5.75 5.30
CA LEU A 54 8.91 -5.99 5.83
C LEU A 54 9.94 -5.03 5.22
N HIS A 55 9.85 -4.77 3.92
CA HIS A 55 10.73 -3.82 3.24
C HIS A 55 10.50 -2.39 3.71
N GLU A 56 9.25 -1.97 3.92
CA GLU A 56 8.95 -0.64 4.46
C GLU A 56 9.49 -0.47 5.89
N ALA A 57 9.41 -1.52 6.71
CA ALA A 57 9.90 -1.50 8.08
C ALA A 57 11.44 -1.53 8.17
N TYR A 58 12.12 -2.36 7.38
CA TYR A 58 13.56 -2.66 7.56
C TYR A 58 14.43 -2.38 6.34
N GLY A 59 13.88 -1.79 5.28
CA GLY A 59 14.60 -1.44 4.08
C GLY A 59 15.71 -0.39 4.32
N PRO A 60 16.54 -0.13 3.31
CA PRO A 60 17.59 0.88 3.38
C PRO A 60 17.03 2.26 3.74
N ARG A 61 17.72 2.97 4.64
CA ARG A 61 17.31 4.31 5.09
C ARG A 61 18.45 5.31 4.96
N ASN A 62 18.11 6.52 4.54
CA ASN A 62 19.00 7.66 4.56
C ASN A 62 18.74 8.50 5.81
N TRP A 63 19.78 8.69 6.63
CA TRP A 63 19.75 9.46 7.88
C TRP A 63 20.53 10.78 7.76
N ARG A 64 21.04 11.11 6.57
CA ARG A 64 21.92 12.27 6.35
C ARG A 64 21.10 13.54 6.23
N TYR A 65 20.57 13.98 7.36
CA TYR A 65 19.78 15.19 7.49
C TYR A 65 20.46 16.18 8.44
N SER A 66 20.43 17.45 8.06
CA SER A 66 20.88 18.56 8.88
C SER A 66 19.74 19.56 9.10
N ALA A 67 19.79 20.32 10.19
CA ALA A 67 18.74 21.27 10.55
C ALA A 67 19.33 22.65 10.87
N GLN A 68 18.63 23.71 10.47
CA GLN A 68 19.01 25.09 10.72
C GLN A 68 17.77 25.95 11.00
N GLY A 69 17.76 26.66 12.13
CA GLY A 69 16.67 27.57 12.51
C GLY A 69 16.21 27.36 13.95
N SER A 70 14.90 27.46 14.18
CA SER A 70 14.30 27.37 15.52
C SER A 70 14.37 25.95 16.08
N GLN A 71 15.16 25.75 17.15
CA GLN A 71 15.28 24.47 17.87
C GLN A 71 13.94 23.99 18.45
N SER A 72 12.98 24.89 18.67
CA SER A 72 11.65 24.52 19.16
C SER A 72 10.84 23.66 18.18
N LEU A 73 11.23 23.65 16.89
CA LEU A 73 10.62 22.84 15.84
C LEU A 73 11.50 21.65 15.42
N GLU A 74 12.64 21.47 16.08
CA GLU A 74 13.61 20.44 15.70
C GLU A 74 13.03 19.05 16.03
N PRO A 75 12.91 18.17 15.03
CA PRO A 75 12.54 16.78 15.26
C PRO A 75 13.70 16.04 15.95
N GLN A 76 13.39 15.01 16.72
CA GLN A 76 14.42 14.15 17.34
C GLN A 76 15.24 13.41 16.28
N SER A 77 14.61 12.98 15.21
CA SER A 77 15.28 12.33 14.08
C SER A 77 14.51 12.54 12.78
N VAL A 78 15.26 12.56 11.68
CA VAL A 78 14.74 12.61 10.32
C VAL A 78 15.44 11.54 9.51
N TYR A 79 14.66 10.76 8.78
CA TYR A 79 15.19 9.79 7.84
C TYR A 79 14.24 9.58 6.69
N ASP A 80 14.74 9.07 5.57
CA ASP A 80 13.91 8.66 4.45
C ASP A 80 14.24 7.24 4.01
N ASN A 81 13.28 6.60 3.32
CA ASN A 81 13.43 5.29 2.68
C ASN A 81 13.48 5.40 1.14
N GLY A 82 13.82 6.58 0.61
CA GLY A 82 13.80 6.86 -0.83
C GLY A 82 12.42 7.17 -1.43
N LYS A 83 11.34 7.09 -0.66
CA LYS A 83 9.98 7.44 -1.10
C LYS A 83 9.25 8.36 -0.11
N ILE A 84 9.38 8.06 1.17
CA ILE A 84 8.76 8.77 2.28
C ILE A 84 9.86 9.33 3.18
N THR A 85 9.73 10.60 3.55
CA THR A 85 10.57 11.21 4.60
C THR A 85 9.82 11.17 5.93
N THR A 86 10.41 10.59 6.96
CA THR A 86 9.83 10.47 8.30
C THR A 86 10.51 11.44 9.26
N PHE A 87 9.68 12.21 9.97
CA PHE A 87 10.10 13.12 11.04
C PHE A 87 9.59 12.58 12.37
N ALA A 88 10.48 12.33 13.33
CA ALA A 88 10.11 11.89 14.66
C ALA A 88 10.03 13.08 15.62
N PHE A 89 8.83 13.39 16.11
CA PHE A 89 8.59 14.44 17.12
C PHE A 89 8.19 13.78 18.44
N VAL A 90 9.08 13.79 19.43
CA VAL A 90 8.79 13.20 20.75
C VAL A 90 8.32 14.22 21.78
N GLY A 91 7.62 13.71 22.79
CA GLY A 91 7.07 14.52 23.86
C GLY A 91 5.87 15.34 23.41
N ASN A 92 5.62 16.46 24.09
CA ASN A 92 4.49 17.35 23.82
C ASN A 92 4.84 18.47 22.84
N GLN A 93 5.71 18.19 21.85
CA GLN A 93 6.04 19.16 20.82
C GLN A 93 4.87 19.30 19.85
N GLU A 94 4.44 20.54 19.60
CA GLU A 94 3.38 20.79 18.62
C GLU A 94 3.87 20.47 17.22
N MET A 95 3.03 19.77 16.43
CA MET A 95 3.36 19.41 15.06
C MET A 95 3.36 20.65 14.14
N PRO A 96 4.50 21.01 13.53
CA PRO A 96 4.57 22.14 12.62
C PRO A 96 3.93 21.84 11.27
N ALA A 97 3.65 22.88 10.50
CA ALA A 97 3.35 22.74 9.08
C ALA A 97 4.65 22.45 8.32
N ILE A 98 4.66 21.37 7.53
CA ILE A 98 5.82 20.94 6.74
C ILE A 98 5.59 21.34 5.28
N TYR A 99 6.58 22.04 4.73
CA TYR A 99 6.65 22.46 3.34
C TYR A 99 7.91 21.88 2.70
N ILE A 100 7.91 21.79 1.37
CA ILE A 100 9.09 21.50 0.57
C ILE A 100 9.49 22.75 -0.23
N GLU A 101 10.78 22.92 -0.46
CA GLU A 101 11.27 23.89 -1.44
C GLU A 101 11.25 23.24 -2.83
N ASN A 102 10.56 23.89 -3.77
CA ASN A 102 10.55 23.49 -5.17
C ASN A 102 11.84 23.96 -5.88
N PRO A 103 12.16 23.43 -7.08
CA PRO A 103 13.35 23.85 -7.82
C PRO A 103 13.40 25.34 -8.19
N ASP A 104 12.25 26.03 -8.19
CA ASP A 104 12.14 27.47 -8.44
C ASP A 104 12.30 28.32 -7.16
N GLY A 105 12.53 27.68 -6.01
CA GLY A 105 12.63 28.33 -4.70
C GLY A 105 11.28 28.63 -4.03
N SER A 106 10.16 28.27 -4.64
CA SER A 106 8.83 28.42 -4.03
C SER A 106 8.57 27.33 -2.98
N GLU A 107 7.73 27.65 -1.99
CA GLU A 107 7.33 26.69 -0.96
C GLU A 107 6.02 26.01 -1.35
N SER A 108 6.01 24.68 -1.33
CA SER A 108 4.80 23.87 -1.54
C SER A 108 4.44 23.07 -0.30
N LEU A 109 3.14 23.00 0.00
CA LEU A 109 2.64 22.11 1.05
C LEU A 109 2.63 20.67 0.54
N VAL A 110 3.01 19.73 1.40
CA VAL A 110 3.15 18.32 1.06
C VAL A 110 2.14 17.47 1.82
N SER A 111 1.68 16.40 1.17
CA SER A 111 0.83 15.41 1.82
C SER A 111 1.61 14.68 2.92
N LYS A 112 0.97 14.53 4.07
CA LYS A 112 1.57 13.94 5.26
C LYS A 112 0.57 13.06 5.99
N SER A 113 1.06 11.97 6.54
CA SER A 113 0.34 11.06 7.42
C SER A 113 1.02 11.07 8.78
N VAL A 114 0.25 10.92 9.85
CA VAL A 114 0.75 10.93 11.22
C VAL A 114 0.47 9.57 11.84
N ASP A 115 1.50 8.95 12.39
CA ASP A 115 1.40 7.71 13.15
C ASP A 115 2.15 7.87 14.48
N GLY A 116 1.38 8.04 15.56
CA GLY A 116 1.92 8.36 16.88
C GLY A 116 2.80 9.62 16.88
N ASN A 117 4.09 9.42 17.11
CA ASN A 117 5.11 10.48 17.14
C ASN A 117 5.84 10.67 15.79
N LEU A 118 5.45 9.92 14.75
CA LEU A 118 6.07 9.95 13.44
C LEU A 118 5.18 10.72 12.46
N VAL A 119 5.76 11.71 11.80
CA VAL A 119 5.13 12.42 10.68
C VAL A 119 5.78 11.92 9.39
N MET A 120 5.01 11.17 8.62
CA MET A 120 5.40 10.59 7.35
C MET A 120 5.01 11.53 6.21
N VAL A 121 5.99 12.08 5.53
CA VAL A 121 5.82 12.99 4.40
C VAL A 121 5.98 12.18 3.11
N HIS A 122 4.96 12.20 2.25
CA HIS A 122 4.91 11.45 1.00
C HIS A 122 5.67 12.16 -0.13
N ALA A 123 6.90 12.59 0.17
CA ALA A 123 7.83 13.19 -0.79
C ALA A 123 9.27 13.11 -0.27
N ILE A 124 10.21 13.17 -1.21
CA ILE A 124 11.63 13.41 -0.95
C ILE A 124 12.00 14.77 -1.54
N SER A 125 12.66 15.61 -0.76
CA SER A 125 13.16 16.91 -1.21
C SER A 125 14.57 17.16 -0.67
N SER A 126 15.33 18.03 -1.35
CA SER A 126 16.60 18.56 -0.84
C SER A 126 16.42 19.40 0.41
N LYS A 127 15.25 20.05 0.57
CA LYS A 127 14.96 20.94 1.68
C LYS A 127 13.50 20.89 2.08
N PHE A 128 13.29 20.71 3.38
CA PHE A 128 12.00 20.83 4.06
C PHE A 128 12.00 22.07 4.93
N ILE A 129 10.85 22.73 5.02
CA ILE A 129 10.67 23.96 5.77
C ILE A 129 9.53 23.70 6.75
N LEU A 130 9.86 23.70 8.04
CA LEU A 130 8.92 23.51 9.14
C LEU A 130 8.55 24.88 9.69
N ARG A 131 7.26 25.18 9.73
CA ARG A 131 6.74 26.48 10.17
C ARG A 131 5.73 26.32 11.30
N ARG A 132 5.86 27.17 12.32
CA ARG A 132 4.87 27.34 13.39
C ARG A 132 4.84 28.79 13.85
N GLY A 133 3.77 29.52 13.51
CA GLY A 133 3.68 30.94 13.82
C GLY A 133 4.85 31.72 13.19
N LYS A 134 5.74 32.26 14.04
CA LYS A 134 6.95 32.98 13.60
C LYS A 134 8.20 32.10 13.56
N ASP A 135 8.15 30.90 14.14
CA ASP A 135 9.25 29.95 14.13
C ASP A 135 9.36 29.27 12.77
N VAL A 136 10.62 29.16 12.29
CA VAL A 136 10.96 28.48 11.05
C VAL A 136 12.19 27.61 11.30
N LEU A 137 12.13 26.38 10.81
CA LEU A 137 13.26 25.46 10.77
C LEU A 137 13.40 24.91 9.35
N CYS A 138 14.60 24.99 8.80
CA CYS A 138 14.95 24.34 7.55
C CYS A 138 15.65 23.01 7.85
N VAL A 139 15.20 21.94 7.22
CA VAL A 139 15.81 20.61 7.29
C VAL A 139 16.34 20.26 5.91
N PHE A 140 17.64 19.99 5.80
CA PHE A 140 18.32 19.71 4.54
C PHE A 140 18.63 18.21 4.43
N ASN A 141 18.37 17.65 3.25
CA ASN A 141 18.77 16.29 2.91
C ASN A 141 20.14 16.32 2.22
N GLU A 142 21.20 15.99 2.96
CA GLU A 142 22.60 16.02 2.50
C GLU A 142 22.96 14.88 1.54
N ALA A 143 22.04 13.93 1.35
CA ALA A 143 22.19 12.80 0.44
C ALA A 143 21.09 12.77 -0.63
N TYR A 144 20.46 13.92 -0.90
CA TYR A 144 19.36 14.00 -1.85
C TYR A 144 19.80 13.58 -3.26
N SER A 145 19.05 12.64 -3.85
CA SER A 145 19.17 12.22 -5.25
C SER A 145 17.85 12.49 -5.97
N ARG A 146 17.89 13.32 -7.02
CA ARG A 146 16.70 13.61 -7.86
C ARG A 146 16.18 12.37 -8.59
N VAL A 147 17.07 11.46 -8.95
CA VAL A 147 16.71 10.21 -9.66
C VAL A 147 16.14 9.18 -8.66
N GLY A 148 16.59 9.24 -7.41
CA GLY A 148 16.23 8.27 -6.39
C GLY A 148 16.77 6.87 -6.69
N ILE A 149 16.22 5.87 -6.00
CA ILE A 149 16.44 4.45 -6.29
C ILE A 149 15.13 3.91 -6.87
N ASN A 150 15.18 3.42 -8.10
CA ASN A 150 14.06 2.73 -8.73
C ASN A 150 14.42 1.23 -8.83
N PRO A 151 13.71 0.33 -8.13
CA PRO A 151 13.96 -1.10 -8.25
C PRO A 151 13.44 -1.73 -9.55
N ASP A 152 12.78 -0.95 -10.42
CA ASP A 152 12.13 -1.41 -11.67
C ASP A 152 11.00 -2.45 -11.47
N THR A 153 10.51 -2.60 -10.24
CA THR A 153 9.42 -3.52 -9.88
C THR A 153 8.04 -2.87 -9.86
N ASN A 154 7.93 -1.58 -10.22
CA ASN A 154 6.71 -0.79 -10.05
C ASN A 154 6.18 -0.74 -8.60
N THR A 155 7.01 -1.05 -7.60
CA THR A 155 6.74 -0.90 -6.17
C THR A 155 7.89 -0.18 -5.47
N THR A 156 7.81 -0.01 -4.14
CA THR A 156 8.90 0.50 -3.32
C THR A 156 9.95 -0.57 -2.98
N SER A 157 9.62 -1.85 -3.16
CA SER A 157 10.48 -2.98 -2.80
C SER A 157 11.08 -3.67 -4.03
N PRO A 158 12.38 -4.00 -4.04
CA PRO A 158 12.99 -4.82 -5.10
C PRO A 158 12.51 -6.28 -5.08
N SER A 159 11.80 -6.71 -4.03
CA SER A 159 11.33 -8.08 -3.87
C SER A 159 9.87 -8.29 -4.28
N VAL A 160 9.14 -7.22 -4.59
CA VAL A 160 7.70 -7.28 -4.93
C VAL A 160 7.45 -6.53 -6.22
N GLU A 161 6.87 -7.19 -7.22
CA GLU A 161 6.54 -6.58 -8.50
C GLU A 161 5.03 -6.35 -8.66
N ARG A 162 4.65 -5.15 -9.12
CA ARG A 162 3.27 -4.84 -9.49
C ARG A 162 3.00 -5.20 -10.95
N VAL A 163 2.27 -6.29 -11.15
CA VAL A 163 1.83 -6.74 -12.48
C VAL A 163 0.39 -6.27 -12.75
N VAL A 164 0.18 -5.56 -13.86
CA VAL A 164 -1.18 -5.20 -14.31
C VAL A 164 -1.84 -6.44 -14.89
N ARG A 165 -3.07 -6.71 -14.45
CA ARG A 165 -3.90 -7.76 -15.05
C ARG A 165 -4.26 -7.33 -16.47
N SER A 166 -3.82 -8.07 -17.48
CA SER A 166 -4.41 -7.96 -18.81
C SER A 166 -5.81 -8.57 -18.76
N ASP A 167 -6.83 -7.80 -19.13
CA ASP A 167 -8.16 -8.34 -19.30
C ASP A 167 -8.17 -9.28 -20.53
N PRO A 168 -8.66 -10.52 -20.40
CA PRO A 168 -8.72 -11.46 -21.52
C PRO A 168 -9.81 -11.12 -22.55
N ALA A 169 -10.27 -9.86 -22.65
CA ALA A 169 -11.37 -9.44 -23.50
C ALA A 169 -10.96 -8.72 -24.81
N GLU A 170 -9.66 -8.57 -25.10
CA GLU A 170 -9.15 -7.95 -26.33
C GLU A 170 -8.32 -8.93 -27.20
N GLN A 171 -8.84 -10.14 -27.45
CA GLN A 171 -8.38 -11.01 -28.54
C GLN A 171 -9.55 -11.62 -29.30
#